data_AF-A0A8J5LLG1-F1
#
_entry.id   AF-A0A8J5LLG1-F1
#
_cell.length_a   1.000
_cell.length_b   1.000
_cell.length_c   1.000
_cell.angle_alpha   90.00
_cell.angle_beta   90.00
_cell.angle_gamma   90.00
#
_symmetry.space_group_name_H-M   'P 1'
#
loop_
_entity.id
_entity.type
_entity.pdbx_description
1 polymer ?
#
loop_
_entity_poly.entity_id
_entity_poly.type
_entity_poly.pdbx_seq_one_letter_code
_entity_poly.pdbx_strand_id
1 'polypeptide(L)'
;MRAEGLEVNQVTMAVLLRACYGSEDKVAGCQLQAFANKAGLQSHELLQNSILSMFSRLACFKEVMKFVIIQNRSIASWNILLSSYSFIGDVSRVVKCYRKMRLEVTPSNETLTLPISAFAKCEHLPGGRENGEFLEAVNVFERMQKSVIKPCKDALRALVVAYTNLGALLLGRGVHNLM
;
A
#
# COMPACT_ATOMS: atom_id res chain seq x y z
N MET A 1 -10.02 -32.00 10.03
CA MET A 1 -8.92 -31.24 10.66
C MET A 1 -8.93 -31.31 12.19
N ARG A 2 -9.67 -30.48 12.95
CA ARG A 2 -9.59 -30.52 14.43
C ARG A 2 -10.14 -31.79 15.07
N ALA A 3 -11.24 -32.33 14.54
CA ALA A 3 -11.79 -33.61 14.99
C ALA A 3 -10.86 -34.81 14.67
N GLU A 4 -9.88 -34.61 13.80
CA GLU A 4 -8.85 -35.60 13.43
C GLU A 4 -7.52 -35.32 14.13
N GLY A 5 -7.46 -34.39 15.08
CA GLY A 5 -6.24 -34.03 15.82
C GLY A 5 -5.22 -33.20 15.02
N LEU A 6 -5.56 -32.72 13.83
CA LEU A 6 -4.66 -31.89 13.02
C LEU A 6 -4.65 -30.44 13.52
N GLU A 7 -3.47 -29.96 13.91
CA GLU A 7 -3.28 -28.57 14.32
C GLU A 7 -3.41 -27.60 13.13
N VAL A 8 -4.06 -26.48 13.39
CA VAL A 8 -4.21 -25.41 12.41
C VAL A 8 -2.90 -24.63 12.34
N ASN A 9 -2.25 -24.67 11.19
CA ASN A 9 -1.00 -23.95 10.94
C ASN A 9 -1.23 -22.67 10.11
N GLN A 10 -0.16 -21.90 9.89
CA GLN A 10 -0.15 -20.65 9.15
C GLN A 10 -0.67 -20.77 7.70
N VAL A 11 -0.46 -21.93 7.05
CA VAL A 11 -0.91 -22.17 5.68
C VAL A 11 -2.42 -22.34 5.64
N THR A 12 -2.97 -23.16 6.54
CA THR A 12 -4.42 -23.33 6.69
C THR A 12 -5.10 -22.00 6.98
N MET A 13 -4.53 -21.20 7.88
CA MET A 13 -5.06 -19.87 8.21
C MET A 13 -5.06 -18.92 7.01
N ALA A 14 -4.01 -18.91 6.19
CA ALA A 14 -3.95 -18.08 4.99
C ALA A 14 -5.00 -18.47 3.94
N VAL A 15 -5.28 -19.77 3.79
CA VAL A 15 -6.34 -20.25 2.91
C VAL A 15 -7.71 -19.80 3.42
N LEU A 16 -7.98 -19.92 4.73
CA LEU A 16 -9.23 -19.47 5.34
C LEU A 16 -9.42 -17.96 5.20
N LEU A 17 -8.38 -17.16 5.42
CA LEU A 17 -8.44 -15.70 5.23
C LEU A 17 -8.74 -15.31 3.77
N ARG A 18 -8.24 -16.08 2.80
CA ARG A 18 -8.57 -15.89 1.38
C ARG A 18 -10.03 -16.23 1.08
N ALA A 19 -10.57 -17.27 1.72
CA ALA A 19 -12.00 -17.57 1.61
C ALA A 19 -12.87 -16.46 2.20
N CYS A 20 -12.50 -15.90 3.37
CA CYS A 20 -13.20 -14.76 3.96
C CYS A 20 -13.19 -13.51 3.06
N TYR A 21 -12.12 -13.31 2.29
CA TYR A 21 -12.12 -12.27 1.25
C TYR A 21 -13.15 -12.58 0.15
N GLY A 22 -13.16 -13.81 -0.38
CA GLY A 22 -14.10 -14.21 -1.44
C GLY A 22 -15.58 -14.13 -1.03
N SER A 23 -15.88 -14.27 0.27
CA SER A 23 -17.22 -14.12 0.83
C SER A 23 -17.50 -12.74 1.43
N GLU A 24 -16.55 -11.80 1.34
CA GLU A 24 -16.60 -10.47 1.97
C GLU A 24 -16.89 -10.50 3.50
N ASP A 25 -16.58 -11.62 4.17
CA ASP A 25 -16.91 -11.82 5.58
C ASP A 25 -15.80 -11.26 6.50
N LYS A 26 -15.98 -9.99 6.85
CA LYS A 26 -15.11 -9.30 7.81
C LYS A 26 -15.14 -9.94 9.20
N VAL A 27 -16.29 -10.44 9.65
CA VAL A 27 -16.44 -10.98 11.01
C VAL A 27 -15.59 -12.24 11.13
N ALA A 28 -15.68 -13.13 10.15
CA ALA A 28 -14.82 -14.31 10.07
C ALA A 28 -13.33 -13.93 10.00
N GLY A 29 -12.97 -12.90 9.22
CA GLY A 29 -11.60 -12.37 9.18
C GLY A 29 -11.05 -11.94 10.55
N CYS A 30 -11.85 -11.17 11.31
CA CYS A 30 -11.49 -10.76 12.67
C CYS A 30 -11.36 -11.95 13.63
N GLN A 31 -12.25 -12.94 13.53
CA GLN A 31 -12.18 -14.16 14.33
C GLN A 31 -10.92 -14.98 14.02
N LEU A 32 -10.55 -15.10 12.74
CA LEU A 32 -9.32 -15.76 12.32
C LEU A 32 -8.06 -15.02 12.80
N GLN A 33 -8.05 -13.68 12.75
CA GLN A 33 -6.95 -12.89 13.32
C GLN A 33 -6.84 -13.10 14.84
N ALA A 34 -7.96 -13.08 15.57
CA ALA A 34 -7.97 -13.33 17.02
C ALA A 34 -7.49 -14.76 17.34
N PHE A 35 -7.89 -15.74 16.54
CA PHE A 35 -7.40 -17.11 16.67
C PHE A 35 -5.90 -17.22 16.41
N ALA A 36 -5.39 -16.58 15.35
CA ALA A 36 -3.96 -16.55 15.03
C ALA A 36 -3.12 -16.02 16.20
N ASN A 37 -3.59 -14.95 16.86
CA ASN A 37 -2.92 -14.39 18.03
C ASN A 37 -2.91 -15.35 19.22
N LYS A 38 -4.04 -16.05 19.48
CA LYS A 38 -4.12 -17.06 20.56
C LYS A 38 -3.25 -18.28 20.29
N ALA A 39 -3.10 -18.65 19.02
CA ALA A 39 -2.29 -19.78 18.59
C ALA A 39 -0.79 -19.44 18.46
N GLY A 40 -0.37 -18.20 18.75
CA GLY A 40 1.03 -17.78 18.64
C GLY A 40 1.54 -17.64 17.20
N LEU A 41 0.64 -17.64 16.20
CA LEU A 41 0.99 -17.65 14.78
C LEU A 41 1.23 -16.24 14.20
N GLN A 42 1.01 -15.19 14.99
CA GLN A 42 1.05 -13.79 14.54
C GLN A 42 2.42 -13.32 14.06
N SER A 43 3.51 -14.01 14.42
CA SER A 43 4.87 -13.68 13.98
C SER A 43 5.20 -14.23 12.58
N HIS A 44 4.40 -15.15 12.05
CA HIS A 44 4.64 -15.71 10.71
C HIS A 44 4.30 -14.68 9.63
N GLU A 45 5.31 -14.30 8.84
CA GLU A 45 5.20 -13.33 7.74
C GLU A 45 4.05 -13.65 6.77
N LEU A 46 3.92 -14.92 6.38
CA LEU A 46 2.85 -15.40 5.50
C LEU A 46 1.47 -15.08 6.06
N LEU A 47 1.27 -15.28 7.36
CA LEU A 47 -0.01 -15.03 8.00
C LEU A 47 -0.26 -13.53 8.17
N GLN A 48 0.76 -12.77 8.57
CA GLN A 48 0.68 -11.30 8.64
C GLN A 48 0.27 -10.70 7.29
N ASN A 49 0.94 -11.11 6.22
CA ASN A 49 0.63 -10.65 4.86
C ASN A 49 -0.77 -11.06 4.42
N SER A 50 -1.22 -12.26 4.78
CA SER A 50 -2.58 -12.74 4.45
C SER A 50 -3.66 -11.93 5.16
N ILE A 51 -3.49 -11.65 6.46
CA ILE A 51 -4.44 -10.84 7.25
C ILE A 51 -4.48 -9.40 6.71
N LEU A 52 -3.30 -8.80 6.49
CA LEU A 52 -3.17 -7.45 5.96
C LEU A 52 -3.81 -7.32 4.58
N SER A 53 -3.58 -8.30 3.70
CA SER A 53 -4.12 -8.34 2.35
C SER A 53 -5.65 -8.48 2.35
N MET A 54 -6.21 -9.30 3.25
CA MET A 54 -7.66 -9.45 3.42
C MET A 54 -8.31 -8.13 3.85
N PHE A 55 -7.81 -7.50 4.93
CA PHE A 55 -8.37 -6.22 5.39
C PHE A 55 -8.18 -5.08 4.41
N SER A 56 -7.05 -5.04 3.68
CA SER A 56 -6.84 -4.06 2.63
C SER A 56 -7.87 -4.17 1.52
N ARG A 57 -8.23 -5.38 1.10
CA ARG A 57 -9.21 -5.60 0.03
C ARG A 57 -10.64 -5.34 0.47
N LEU A 58 -10.97 -5.60 1.74
CA LEU A 58 -12.28 -5.27 2.32
C LEU A 58 -12.39 -3.80 2.77
N ALA A 59 -11.50 -2.92 2.30
CA ALA A 59 -11.47 -1.50 2.67
C ALA A 59 -11.49 -1.25 4.20
N CYS A 60 -11.02 -2.21 5.00
CA CYS A 60 -11.02 -2.15 6.45
C CYS A 60 -9.77 -1.42 6.97
N PHE A 61 -9.62 -0.16 6.56
CA PHE A 61 -8.39 0.60 6.78
C PHE A 61 -8.02 0.73 8.26
N LYS A 62 -8.98 0.80 9.18
CA LYS A 62 -8.70 0.81 10.63
C LYS A 62 -7.88 -0.41 11.07
N GLU A 63 -8.13 -1.58 10.49
CA GLU A 63 -7.37 -2.81 10.79
C GLU A 63 -6.02 -2.80 10.09
N VAL A 64 -5.96 -2.35 8.83
CA VAL A 64 -4.71 -2.15 8.07
C VAL A 64 -3.75 -1.20 8.81
N MET A 65 -4.25 -0.12 9.40
CA MET A 65 -3.44 0.86 10.14
C MET A 65 -2.73 0.25 11.35
N LYS A 66 -3.29 -0.81 11.97
CA LYS A 66 -2.62 -1.49 13.10
C LYS A 66 -1.32 -2.17 12.66
N PHE A 67 -1.22 -2.58 11.39
CA PHE A 67 -0.02 -3.20 10.84
C PHE A 67 1.12 -2.19 10.61
N VAL A 68 0.87 -0.89 10.64
CA VAL A 68 1.92 0.15 10.52
C VAL A 68 2.88 0.15 11.72
N ILE A 69 2.41 -0.35 12.87
CA ILE A 69 3.16 -0.38 14.14
C ILE A 69 4.05 -1.63 14.24
N ILE A 70 3.83 -2.65 13.40
CA ILE A 70 4.59 -3.90 13.43
C ILE A 70 6.05 -3.66 12.99
N GLN A 71 6.99 -4.15 13.79
CA GLN A 71 8.43 -4.15 13.50
C GLN A 71 8.79 -5.32 12.56
N ASN A 72 9.89 -5.20 11.79
CA ASN A 72 10.38 -6.20 10.84
C ASN A 72 9.38 -6.58 9.73
N ARG A 73 8.86 -5.58 9.01
CA ARG A 73 7.94 -5.81 7.89
C ARG A 73 8.69 -6.25 6.63
N SER A 74 8.15 -7.28 5.97
CA SER A 74 8.61 -7.72 4.65
C SER A 74 8.30 -6.71 3.56
N ILE A 75 8.97 -6.82 2.42
CA ILE A 75 8.67 -5.99 1.24
C ILE A 75 7.21 -6.18 0.77
N ALA A 76 6.67 -7.39 0.91
CA ALA A 76 5.27 -7.70 0.59
C ALA A 76 4.30 -6.98 1.54
N SER A 77 4.60 -6.94 2.85
CA SER A 77 3.80 -6.19 3.83
C SER A 77 3.76 -4.70 3.47
N TRP A 78 4.91 -4.14 3.08
CA TRP A 78 5.02 -2.75 2.64
C TRP A 78 4.25 -2.46 1.35
N ASN A 79 4.33 -3.35 0.36
CA ASN A 79 3.59 -3.22 -0.89
C ASN A 79 2.07 -3.26 -0.65
N ILE A 80 1.59 -4.12 0.26
CA ILE A 80 0.17 -4.14 0.61
C ILE A 80 -0.26 -2.82 1.27
N LEU A 81 0.54 -2.29 2.22
CA LEU A 81 0.26 -0.99 2.84
C LEU A 81 0.23 0.15 1.81
N LEU A 82 1.25 0.25 0.95
CA LEU A 82 1.32 1.25 -0.11
C LEU A 82 0.15 1.14 -1.08
N SER A 83 -0.20 -0.09 -1.48
CA SER A 83 -1.36 -0.34 -2.35
C SER A 83 -2.66 0.08 -1.68
N SER A 84 -2.81 -0.15 -0.37
CA SER A 84 -4.01 0.24 0.37
C SER A 84 -4.18 1.77 0.41
N TYR A 85 -3.10 2.52 0.63
CA TYR A 85 -3.13 3.98 0.62
C TYR A 85 -3.28 4.55 -0.80
N SER A 86 -2.65 3.92 -1.79
CA SER A 86 -2.78 4.28 -3.21
C SER A 86 -4.21 4.03 -3.72
N PHE A 87 -4.89 3.00 -3.21
CA PHE A 87 -6.28 2.70 -3.56
C PHE A 87 -7.24 3.78 -3.07
N ILE A 88 -7.05 4.34 -1.86
CA ILE A 88 -7.86 5.43 -1.33
C ILE A 88 -7.43 6.83 -1.81
N GLY A 89 -6.35 6.93 -2.58
CA GLY A 89 -5.83 8.21 -3.07
C GLY A 89 -5.15 9.08 -2.00
N ASP A 90 -4.77 8.51 -0.85
CA ASP A 90 -4.12 9.26 0.24
C ASP A 90 -2.61 9.39 -0.03
N VAL A 91 -2.27 10.35 -0.91
CA VAL A 91 -0.90 10.61 -1.36
C VAL A 91 0.04 10.89 -0.18
N SER A 92 -0.39 11.65 0.82
CA SER A 92 0.45 11.98 1.97
C SER A 92 0.86 10.73 2.76
N ARG A 93 -0.08 9.80 2.99
CA ARG A 93 0.25 8.52 3.64
C ARG A 93 1.09 7.62 2.76
N VAL A 94 0.87 7.61 1.44
CA VAL A 94 1.72 6.89 0.49
C VAL A 94 3.17 7.37 0.58
N VAL A 95 3.41 8.68 0.53
CA VAL A 95 4.75 9.28 0.63
C VAL A 95 5.40 8.96 1.97
N LYS A 96 4.69 9.15 3.09
CA LYS A 96 5.20 8.83 4.44
C LYS A 96 5.53 7.34 4.58
N CYS A 97 4.67 6.47 4.06
CA CYS A 97 4.85 5.03 4.07
C CYS A 97 6.08 4.63 3.25
N TYR A 98 6.21 5.16 2.02
CA TYR A 98 7.33 4.89 1.13
C TYR A 98 8.67 5.37 1.73
N ARG A 99 8.69 6.55 2.36
CA ARG A 99 9.88 7.07 3.05
C ARG A 99 10.31 6.17 4.20
N LYS A 100 9.37 5.70 5.02
CA LYS A 100 9.66 4.79 6.13
C LYS A 100 10.14 3.42 5.62
N MET A 101 9.49 2.87 4.60
CA MET A 101 9.89 1.62 3.96
C MET A 101 11.34 1.65 3.50
N ARG A 102 11.78 2.75 2.89
CA ARG A 102 13.15 2.92 2.38
C ARG A 102 14.25 2.84 3.45
N LEU A 103 13.89 3.05 4.72
CA LEU A 103 14.82 2.92 5.84
C LEU A 103 14.93 1.47 6.32
N GLU A 104 13.95 0.62 5.99
CA GLU A 104 13.86 -0.77 6.45
C GLU A 104 14.19 -1.78 5.34
N VAL A 105 13.80 -1.52 4.08
CA VAL A 105 13.93 -2.45 2.95
C VAL A 105 14.22 -1.73 1.63
N THR A 106 14.88 -2.45 0.71
CA THR A 106 15.12 -1.95 -0.66
C THR A 106 13.84 -2.07 -1.49
N PRO A 107 13.32 -0.97 -2.10
CA PRO A 107 12.12 -1.02 -2.94
C PRO A 107 12.26 -1.94 -4.15
N SER A 108 11.21 -2.69 -4.49
CA SER A 108 11.10 -3.41 -5.76
C SER A 108 10.41 -2.55 -6.81
N ASN A 109 10.36 -3.00 -8.06
CA ASN A 109 9.62 -2.25 -9.09
C ASN A 109 8.14 -2.13 -8.77
N GLU A 110 7.54 -3.21 -8.26
CA GLU A 110 6.16 -3.20 -7.80
C GLU A 110 5.97 -2.13 -6.71
N THR A 111 6.94 -1.97 -5.81
CA THR A 111 6.91 -0.88 -4.85
C THR A 111 6.90 0.49 -5.53
N LEU A 112 7.72 0.71 -6.57
CA LEU A 112 7.84 2.01 -7.24
C LEU A 112 6.58 2.41 -8.02
N THR A 113 5.81 1.45 -8.52
CA THR A 113 4.56 1.75 -9.25
C THR A 113 3.44 2.24 -8.33
N LEU A 114 3.44 1.85 -7.04
CA LEU A 114 2.37 2.19 -6.10
C LEU A 114 2.29 3.69 -5.77
N PRO A 115 3.40 4.39 -5.45
CA PRO A 115 3.40 5.84 -5.29
C PRO A 115 2.97 6.57 -6.55
N ILE A 116 3.55 6.21 -7.70
CA ILE A 116 3.23 6.83 -8.99
C ILE A 116 1.73 6.74 -9.29
N SER A 117 1.13 5.57 -9.06
CA SER A 117 -0.30 5.34 -9.26
C SER A 117 -1.17 6.16 -8.30
N ALA A 118 -0.70 6.40 -7.07
CA ALA A 118 -1.40 7.26 -6.12
C ALA A 118 -1.39 8.73 -6.57
N PHE A 119 -0.24 9.22 -7.03
CA PHE A 119 -0.10 10.57 -7.57
C PHE A 119 -0.99 10.79 -8.81
N ALA A 120 -1.08 9.80 -9.70
CA ALA A 120 -1.93 9.85 -10.88
C ALA A 120 -3.43 9.98 -10.56
N LYS A 121 -3.87 9.35 -9.46
CA LYS A 121 -5.27 9.36 -9.02
C LYS A 121 -5.65 10.62 -8.23
N CYS A 122 -4.69 11.48 -7.91
CA CYS A 122 -4.95 12.69 -7.16
C CYS A 122 -5.47 13.77 -8.11
N GLU A 123 -6.80 13.90 -8.22
CA GLU A 123 -7.45 14.90 -9.09
C GLU A 123 -7.52 16.30 -8.47
N HIS A 124 -7.36 16.43 -7.15
CA HIS A 124 -7.39 17.71 -6.44
C HIS A 124 -6.46 17.66 -5.23
N LEU A 125 -5.40 18.46 -5.23
CA LEU A 125 -4.74 18.92 -4.01
C LEU A 125 -5.22 20.36 -3.75
N PRO A 126 -6.34 20.57 -3.02
CA PRO A 126 -6.69 21.89 -2.56
C PRO A 126 -5.69 22.26 -1.47
N GLY A 127 -4.62 22.94 -1.89
CA GLY A 127 -3.48 23.25 -1.03
C GLY A 127 -2.41 22.16 -1.07
N GLY A 128 -1.56 22.20 -2.09
CA GLY A 128 -0.23 21.59 -2.07
C GLY A 128 0.67 22.23 -1.00
N ARG A 129 0.32 22.03 0.27
CA ARG A 129 1.28 21.94 1.38
C ARG A 129 1.80 20.51 1.25
N GLU A 130 2.95 20.19 0.68
CA GLU A 130 4.27 20.81 0.80
C GLU A 130 5.08 20.42 -0.46
N ASN A 131 6.10 21.21 -0.82
CA ASN A 131 7.06 20.88 -1.90
C ASN A 131 7.65 19.45 -1.82
N GLY A 132 7.56 18.79 -0.65
CA GLY A 132 8.06 17.44 -0.40
C GLY A 132 7.30 16.31 -1.09
N GLU A 133 5.96 16.36 -1.19
CA GLU A 133 5.19 15.27 -1.84
C GLU A 133 5.43 15.24 -3.35
N PHE A 134 5.55 16.43 -3.95
CA PHE A 134 5.93 16.62 -5.35
C PHE A 134 7.36 16.14 -5.63
N LEU A 135 8.32 16.57 -4.80
CA LEU A 135 9.72 16.15 -4.97
C LEU A 135 9.87 14.64 -4.81
N GLU A 136 9.07 14.02 -3.94
CA GLU A 136 9.05 12.56 -3.80
C GLU A 136 8.48 11.86 -5.04
N ALA A 137 7.45 12.41 -5.70
CA ALA A 137 6.97 11.85 -6.97
C ALA A 137 8.06 11.84 -8.05
N VAL A 138 8.78 12.95 -8.20
CA VAL A 138 9.90 13.09 -9.13
C VAL A 138 11.07 12.18 -8.74
N ASN A 139 11.40 12.09 -7.46
CA ASN A 139 12.46 11.22 -6.95
C ASN A 139 12.14 9.73 -7.17
N VAL A 140 10.90 9.30 -6.89
CA VAL A 140 10.44 7.94 -7.19
C VAL A 140 10.59 7.64 -8.68
N PHE A 141 10.25 8.59 -9.55
CA PHE A 141 10.38 8.44 -10.99
C PHE A 141 11.85 8.34 -11.43
N GLU A 142 12.73 9.24 -11.00
CA GLU A 142 14.15 9.17 -11.32
C GLU A 142 14.77 7.84 -10.89
N ARG A 143 14.38 7.34 -9.70
CA ARG A 143 14.84 6.04 -9.21
C ARG A 143 14.29 4.90 -10.06
N MET A 144 13.06 5.01 -10.55
CA MET A 144 12.50 4.05 -11.50
C MET A 144 13.32 4.01 -12.80
N GLN A 145 13.72 5.17 -13.33
CA GLN A 145 14.56 5.27 -14.54
C GLN A 145 15.99 4.74 -14.32
N LYS A 146 16.57 5.01 -13.14
CA LYS A 146 17.92 4.56 -12.76
C LYS A 146 17.96 3.08 -12.39
N SER A 147 16.81 2.47 -12.08
CA SER A 147 16.72 1.04 -11.87
C SER A 147 16.96 0.32 -13.20
N VAL A 148 17.67 -0.82 -13.15
CA VAL A 148 17.96 -1.66 -14.33
C VAL A 148 16.66 -2.17 -15.00
N ILE A 149 15.52 -2.04 -14.33
CA ILE A 149 14.27 -2.67 -14.72
C ILE A 149 13.32 -1.63 -15.31
N LYS A 150 12.85 -1.90 -16.53
CA LYS A 150 11.98 -0.99 -17.27
C LYS A 150 10.63 -0.79 -16.56
N PRO A 151 10.10 0.44 -16.53
CA PRO A 151 8.72 0.71 -16.07
C PRO A 151 7.69 -0.11 -16.85
N CYS A 152 6.69 -0.66 -16.16
CA CYS A 152 5.56 -1.32 -16.82
C CYS A 152 4.65 -0.28 -17.51
N LYS A 153 3.83 -0.71 -18.48
CA LYS A 153 2.91 0.17 -19.23
C LYS A 153 1.97 0.95 -18.31
N ASP A 154 1.51 0.34 -17.23
CA ASP A 154 0.61 0.99 -16.27
C ASP A 154 1.32 2.07 -15.45
N ALA A 155 2.59 1.85 -15.11
CA ALA A 155 3.41 2.88 -14.48
C ALA A 155 3.64 4.06 -15.43
N LEU A 156 3.90 3.81 -16.72
CA LEU A 156 4.06 4.87 -17.73
C LEU A 156 2.77 5.69 -17.91
N ARG A 157 1.61 5.03 -17.97
CA ARG A 157 0.31 5.73 -18.02
C ARG A 157 0.09 6.60 -16.78
N ALA A 158 0.31 6.02 -15.60
CA ALA A 158 0.18 6.75 -14.34
C ALA A 158 1.12 7.95 -14.26
N LEU A 159 2.36 7.82 -14.77
CA LEU A 159 3.29 8.94 -14.88
C LEU A 159 2.75 10.08 -15.74
N VAL A 160 2.26 9.78 -16.95
CA VAL A 160 1.71 10.80 -17.86
C VAL A 160 0.56 11.56 -17.21
N VAL A 161 -0.34 10.85 -16.53
CA VAL A 161 -1.47 11.46 -15.80
C VAL A 161 -0.96 12.34 -14.65
N ALA A 162 -0.02 11.84 -13.85
CA ALA A 162 0.55 12.62 -12.75
C ALA A 162 1.22 13.91 -13.23
N TYR A 163 1.96 13.89 -14.34
CA TYR A 163 2.58 15.08 -14.93
C TYR A 163 1.57 16.04 -15.57
N THR A 164 0.49 15.52 -16.16
CA THR A 164 -0.59 16.36 -16.70
C THR A 164 -1.30 17.12 -15.58
N ASN A 165 -1.64 16.42 -14.49
CA ASN A 165 -2.25 17.03 -13.31
C ASN A 165 -1.32 18.06 -12.66
N LEU A 166 -0.01 17.78 -12.64
CA LEU A 166 1.02 18.70 -12.17
C LEU A 166 1.10 19.98 -13.01
N GLY A 167 1.14 19.84 -14.34
CA GLY A 167 1.19 20.99 -15.26
C GLY A 167 -0.03 21.90 -15.11
N ALA A 168 -1.22 21.30 -15.00
CA ALA A 168 -2.46 22.02 -14.73
C ALA A 168 -2.42 22.78 -13.39
N LEU A 169 -1.85 22.18 -12.34
CA LEU A 169 -1.73 22.81 -11.02
C LEU A 169 -0.77 24.01 -11.02
N LEU A 170 0.37 23.91 -11.70
CA LEU A 170 1.32 25.02 -11.84
C LEU A 170 0.72 26.21 -12.61
N LEU A 171 0.00 25.92 -13.69
CA LEU A 171 -0.70 26.93 -14.49
C LEU A 171 -1.79 27.63 -13.66
N GLY A 172 -2.62 26.89 -12.92
CA GLY A 172 -3.65 27.46 -12.05
C GLY A 172 -3.10 28.36 -10.95
N ARG A 173 -1.97 28.00 -10.33
CA ARG A 173 -1.30 28.83 -9.32
C ARG A 173 -0.71 30.11 -9.92
N GLY A 174 -0.15 30.02 -11.12
CA GLY A 174 0.35 31.19 -11.85
C GLY A 174 -0.74 32.23 -12.07
N VAL A 175 -1.94 31.77 -12.48
CA VAL A 175 -3.10 32.65 -12.70
C VAL A 175 -3.65 33.22 -11.39
N HIS A 176 -3.75 32.43 -10.32
CA HIS A 176 -4.24 32.91 -9.01
C HIS A 176 -3.29 33.94 -8.37
N ASN A 177 -1.98 33.85 -8.58
CA ASN A 177 -1.04 34.84 -8.06
C ASN A 177 -1.04 36.17 -8.85
N LEU A 178 -1.72 36.20 -10.00
CA LEU A 178 -1.87 37.39 -10.84
C LEU A 178 -3.19 38.14 -10.61
N MET A 179 -4.09 37.61 -9.77
CA MET A 179 -5.29 38.28 -9.27
C MET A 179 -5.07 38.78 -7.85
#